data_AF-A0A442S324-F1
#
_entry.id   AF-A0A442S324-F1
#
_cell.length_a   1.000
_cell.length_b   1.000
_cell.length_c   1.000
_cell.angle_alpha   90.00
_cell.angle_beta   90.00
_cell.angle_gamma   90.00
#
_symmetry.space_group_name_H-M   'P 1'
#
loop_
_entity.id
_entity.type
_entity.pdbx_description
1 polymer ?
#
loop_
_entity_poly.entity_id
_entity_poly.type
_entity_poly.pdbx_seq_one_letter_code
_entity_poly.pdbx_strand_id
1 'polypeptide(L)'
;MAVEWTITIEGRNEFGDVCRKAVRIDKSWERLFDGDLGLSIEDSKTIIAALQSAVVNHEAETYSLFRRVCPDCHRLRPVKDYTTRRIRTVFGIVEVRNPRWMLCRDCYPGMVDAFAPLREICPDRATSELM
;
A
#
# COMPACT_ATOMS: atom_id res chain seq x y z
N MET A 1 -1.51 -32.17 -7.91
CA MET A 1 -1.10 -31.23 -6.84
C MET A 1 -0.73 -32.05 -5.61
N ALA A 2 0.32 -31.67 -4.89
CA ALA A 2 0.81 -32.36 -3.70
C ALA A 2 0.48 -31.57 -2.43
N VAL A 3 0.76 -30.26 -2.42
CA VAL A 3 0.48 -29.37 -1.29
C VAL A 3 0.05 -28.01 -1.82
N GLU A 4 -1.03 -27.47 -1.27
CA GLU A 4 -1.47 -26.09 -1.47
C GLU A 4 -1.22 -25.29 -0.18
N TRP A 5 -0.56 -24.15 -0.29
CA TRP A 5 -0.34 -23.22 0.81
C TRP A 5 -1.13 -21.94 0.59
N THR A 6 -1.77 -21.44 1.64
CA THR A 6 -2.36 -20.09 1.65
C THR A 6 -1.66 -19.25 2.73
N ILE A 7 -0.95 -18.22 2.29
CA ILE A 7 -0.33 -17.22 3.16
C ILE A 7 -1.32 -16.06 3.31
N THR A 8 -1.74 -15.76 4.53
CA THR A 8 -2.60 -14.60 4.81
C THR A 8 -1.76 -13.48 5.43
N ILE A 9 -1.89 -12.28 4.87
CA ILE A 9 -1.28 -11.05 5.35
C ILE A 9 -2.41 -10.22 5.94
N GLU A 10 -2.30 -9.91 7.23
CA GLU A 10 -3.25 -9.06 7.95
C GLU A 10 -2.52 -7.88 8.58
N GLY A 11 -3.07 -6.69 8.38
CA GLY A 11 -2.56 -5.44 8.97
C GLY A 11 -3.70 -4.67 9.59
N ARG A 12 -3.42 -3.95 10.67
CA ARG A 12 -4.39 -3.10 11.36
C ARG A 12 -3.79 -1.72 11.57
N ASN A 13 -4.56 -0.67 11.30
CA ASN A 13 -4.14 0.70 11.58
C ASN A 13 -4.75 1.23 12.90
N GLU A 14 -4.33 2.42 13.30
CA GLU A 14 -4.81 3.13 14.50
C GLU A 14 -6.31 3.49 14.44
N PHE A 15 -6.90 3.59 13.24
CA PHE A 15 -8.32 3.85 13.03
C PHE A 15 -9.20 2.60 13.15
N GLY A 16 -8.58 1.43 13.32
CA GLY A 16 -9.26 0.15 13.43
C GLY A 16 -9.53 -0.52 12.08
N ASP A 17 -9.11 0.08 10.96
CA ASP A 17 -9.21 -0.55 9.65
C ASP A 17 -8.25 -1.73 9.55
N VAL A 18 -8.73 -2.80 8.90
CA VAL A 18 -7.98 -4.03 8.70
C VAL A 18 -7.78 -4.25 7.20
N CYS A 19 -6.53 -4.43 6.78
CA CYS A 19 -6.23 -4.97 5.47
C CYS A 19 -6.04 -6.49 5.58
N ARG A 20 -6.57 -7.23 4.60
CA ARG A 20 -6.34 -8.67 4.47
C ARG A 20 -6.02 -9.00 3.02
N LYS A 21 -4.91 -9.69 2.80
CA LYS A 21 -4.50 -10.20 1.50
C LYS A 21 -4.09 -11.66 1.63
N ALA A 22 -4.39 -12.47 0.62
CA ALA A 22 -3.98 -13.87 0.59
C ALA A 22 -3.12 -14.13 -0.65
N VAL A 23 -2.09 -14.95 -0.48
CA VAL A 23 -1.24 -15.46 -1.56
C VAL A 23 -1.31 -16.98 -1.52
N ARG A 24 -1.53 -17.60 -2.67
CA ARG A 24 -1.52 -19.05 -2.81
C ARG A 24 -0.24 -19.51 -3.47
N ILE A 25 0.30 -20.61 -2.98
CA ILE A 25 1.46 -21.30 -3.54
C ILE A 25 1.14 -22.77 -3.65
N ASP A 26 1.27 -23.30 -4.86
CA ASP A 26 1.00 -24.70 -5.18
C ASP A 26 2.31 -25.46 -5.41
N LYS A 27 2.42 -26.62 -4.79
CA LYS A 27 3.50 -27.59 -5.02
C LYS A 27 2.91 -28.84 -5.65
N SER A 28 3.42 -29.20 -6.83
CA SER A 28 3.02 -30.43 -7.52
C SER A 28 3.93 -31.60 -7.13
N TRP A 29 3.47 -32.83 -7.36
CA TRP A 29 4.27 -34.01 -7.05
C TRP A 29 5.53 -34.06 -7.93
N GLU A 30 5.39 -33.70 -9.21
CA GLU A 30 6.47 -33.65 -10.19
C GLU A 30 7.60 -32.73 -9.71
N ARG A 31 7.25 -31.49 -9.31
CA ARG A 31 8.24 -30.52 -8.79
C ARG A 31 8.93 -31.02 -7.53
N LEU A 32 8.19 -31.64 -6.61
CA LEU A 32 8.78 -32.20 -5.39
C LEU A 32 9.73 -33.36 -5.69
N PHE A 33 9.40 -34.23 -6.65
CA PHE A 33 10.31 -35.30 -7.09
C PHE A 33 11.58 -34.77 -7.74
N ASP A 34 11.50 -33.63 -8.42
CA ASP A 34 12.66 -32.92 -8.99
C ASP A 34 13.51 -32.17 -7.92
N GLY A 35 13.16 -32.29 -6.64
CA GLY A 35 13.89 -31.68 -5.54
C GLY A 35 13.53 -30.23 -5.25
N ASP A 36 12.44 -29.69 -5.80
CA ASP A 36 11.88 -28.37 -5.47
C ASP A 36 11.16 -28.39 -4.11
N LEU A 37 11.91 -28.79 -3.07
CA LEU A 37 11.49 -28.79 -1.69
C LEU A 37 11.71 -27.40 -1.07
N GLY A 38 10.65 -26.83 -0.48
CA GLY A 38 10.67 -25.47 0.09
C GLY A 38 10.13 -24.41 -0.88
N LEU A 39 10.32 -23.13 -0.58
CA LEU A 39 9.90 -22.04 -1.48
C LEU A 39 10.92 -21.87 -2.60
N SER A 40 10.44 -21.84 -3.84
CA SER A 40 11.27 -21.41 -4.96
C SER A 40 11.53 -19.90 -4.88
N ILE A 41 12.49 -19.42 -5.68
CA ILE A 41 12.74 -17.98 -5.82
C ILE A 41 11.48 -17.25 -6.32
N GLU A 42 10.74 -17.85 -7.25
CA GLU A 42 9.50 -17.27 -7.79
C GLU A 42 8.37 -17.27 -6.76
N ASP A 43 8.26 -18.32 -5.95
CA ASP A 43 7.31 -18.35 -4.82
C ASP A 43 7.62 -17.23 -3.83
N SER A 44 8.90 -17.05 -3.49
CA SER A 44 9.37 -16.03 -2.56
C SER A 44 9.12 -14.61 -3.08
N LYS A 45 9.41 -14.36 -4.36
CA LYS A 45 9.13 -13.06 -5.00
C LYS A 45 7.63 -12.76 -5.00
N THR A 46 6.80 -13.75 -5.32
CA THR A 46 5.34 -13.61 -5.30
C THR A 46 4.83 -13.23 -3.91
N ILE A 47 5.28 -13.94 -2.88
CA ILE A 47 4.91 -13.67 -1.49
C ILE A 47 5.35 -12.27 -1.07
N ILE A 48 6.62 -11.93 -1.29
CA ILE A 48 7.18 -10.65 -0.84
C ILE A 48 6.56 -9.46 -1.61
N ALA A 49 6.35 -9.59 -2.92
CA ALA A 49 5.67 -8.54 -3.70
C ALA A 49 4.23 -8.33 -3.22
N ALA A 50 3.51 -9.42 -2.89
CA ALA A 50 2.16 -9.32 -2.37
C ALA A 50 2.12 -8.67 -0.98
N LEU A 51 3.05 -9.04 -0.09
CA LEU A 51 3.25 -8.44 1.23
C LEU A 51 3.55 -6.94 1.11
N GLN A 52 4.54 -6.57 0.29
CA GLN A 52 4.92 -5.18 0.09
C GLN A 52 3.76 -4.35 -0.46
N SER A 53 3.01 -4.91 -1.41
CA SER A 53 1.80 -4.27 -1.93
C SER A 53 0.74 -4.05 -0.85
N ALA A 54 0.53 -5.00 0.07
CA ALA A 54 -0.44 -4.86 1.15
C ALA A 54 0.01 -3.80 2.17
N VAL A 55 1.26 -3.85 2.61
CA VAL A 55 1.85 -2.91 3.58
C VAL A 55 1.79 -1.48 3.04
N VAL A 56 2.36 -1.25 1.85
CA VAL A 56 2.45 0.09 1.27
C VAL A 56 1.07 0.69 0.98
N ASN A 57 0.09 -0.11 0.53
CA ASN A 57 -1.27 0.40 0.34
C ASN A 57 -1.94 0.77 1.66
N HIS A 58 -1.81 -0.08 2.69
CA HIS A 58 -2.44 0.15 3.99
C HIS A 58 -1.85 1.38 4.69
N GLU A 59 -0.53 1.55 4.64
CA GLU A 59 0.16 2.73 5.17
C GLU A 59 -0.22 3.99 4.40
N ALA A 60 -0.24 3.94 3.06
CA ALA A 60 -0.61 5.06 2.22
C ALA A 60 -2.06 5.52 2.47
N GLU A 61 -3.00 4.57 2.61
CA GLU A 61 -4.39 4.88 2.92
C GLU A 61 -4.52 5.47 4.33
N THR A 62 -3.89 4.86 5.33
CA THR A 62 -3.89 5.34 6.72
C THR A 62 -3.37 6.77 6.80
N TYR A 63 -2.21 7.05 6.20
CA TYR A 63 -1.64 8.40 6.16
C TYR A 63 -2.55 9.39 5.42
N SER A 64 -3.15 8.95 4.31
CA SER A 64 -4.07 9.80 3.54
C SER A 64 -5.32 10.17 4.35
N LEU A 65 -5.87 9.24 5.14
CA LEU A 65 -7.01 9.48 6.02
C LEU A 65 -6.63 10.41 7.18
N PHE A 66 -5.46 10.18 7.82
CA PHE A 66 -4.91 11.09 8.81
C PHE A 66 -4.81 12.52 8.27
N ARG A 67 -4.25 12.69 7.06
CA ARG A 67 -4.11 14.00 6.40
C ARG A 67 -5.41 14.55 5.82
N ARG A 68 -6.51 13.80 5.83
CA ARG A 68 -7.83 14.34 5.44
C ARG A 68 -8.36 15.29 6.50
N VAL A 69 -7.98 15.13 7.77
CA VAL A 69 -8.37 16.00 8.87
C VAL A 69 -7.53 17.28 8.85
N CYS A 70 -8.18 18.44 8.87
CA CYS A 70 -7.48 19.73 9.00
C CYS A 70 -6.82 19.83 10.38
N PRO A 71 -5.52 20.13 10.49
CA PRO A 71 -4.84 20.19 11.78
C PRO A 71 -5.29 21.40 12.62
N ASP A 72 -5.88 22.43 12.00
CA ASP A 72 -6.27 23.67 12.70
C ASP A 72 -7.69 23.59 13.28
N CYS A 73 -8.67 23.13 12.49
CA CYS A 73 -10.07 23.07 12.90
C CYS A 73 -10.65 21.66 13.03
N HIS A 74 -9.85 20.62 12.77
CA HIS A 74 -10.23 19.21 12.84
C HIS A 74 -11.41 18.78 11.93
N ARG A 75 -11.83 19.64 11.00
CA ARG A 75 -12.83 19.28 10.00
C ARG A 75 -12.22 18.44 8.88
N LEU A 76 -13.05 17.60 8.28
CA LEU A 76 -12.66 16.82 7.10
C LEU A 76 -12.52 17.73 5.89
N ARG A 77 -11.36 17.67 5.24
CA ARG A 77 -11.11 18.35 3.97
C ARG A 77 -11.99 17.74 2.85
N PRO A 78 -12.53 18.56 1.94
CA PRO A 78 -13.20 18.08 0.75
C PRO A 78 -12.26 17.27 -0.15
N VAL A 79 -12.83 16.32 -0.87
CA VAL A 79 -12.12 15.57 -1.90
C VAL A 79 -12.06 16.42 -3.17
N LYS A 80 -10.87 16.57 -3.77
CA LYS A 80 -10.74 17.09 -5.13
C LYS A 80 -11.06 15.99 -6.14
N ASP A 81 -10.31 14.90 -6.03
CA ASP A 81 -10.39 13.70 -6.86
C ASP A 81 -9.50 12.58 -6.29
N TYR A 82 -9.51 11.44 -6.97
CA TYR A 82 -8.62 10.32 -6.70
C TYR A 82 -7.76 10.03 -7.92
N THR A 83 -6.46 9.83 -7.69
CA THR A 83 -5.51 9.42 -8.71
C THR A 83 -4.81 8.13 -8.27
N THR A 84 -3.98 7.56 -9.13
CA THR A 84 -3.09 6.44 -8.78
C THR A 84 -1.65 6.93 -8.77
N ARG A 85 -0.87 6.51 -7.79
CA ARG A 85 0.57 6.78 -7.71
C ARG A 85 1.31 5.44 -7.75
N ARG A 86 2.40 5.38 -8.51
CA ARG A 86 3.31 4.22 -8.54
C ARG A 86 4.46 4.49 -7.60
N ILE A 87 4.68 3.62 -6.61
CA ILE A 87 5.81 3.66 -5.67
C ILE A 87 6.75 2.51 -6.01
N ARG A 88 8.02 2.82 -6.24
CA ARG A 88 9.06 1.82 -6.47
C ARG A 88 9.56 1.31 -5.12
N THR A 89 9.71 0.00 -5.01
CA THR A 89 10.33 -0.68 -3.87
C THR A 89 11.38 -1.65 -4.40
N VAL A 90 12.29 -2.10 -3.55
CA VAL A 90 13.23 -3.19 -3.91
C VAL A 90 12.51 -4.50 -4.27
N PHE A 91 11.25 -4.65 -3.86
CA PHE A 91 10.42 -5.83 -4.12
C PHE A 91 9.44 -5.64 -5.29
N GLY A 92 9.57 -4.56 -6.05
CA GLY A 92 8.74 -4.26 -7.21
C GLY A 92 7.95 -2.95 -7.08
N ILE A 93 7.13 -2.66 -8.09
CA ILE A 93 6.33 -1.43 -8.14
C ILE A 93 4.97 -1.68 -7.51
N VAL A 94 4.59 -0.85 -6.55
CA VAL A 94 3.27 -0.86 -5.92
C VAL A 94 2.44 0.29 -6.47
N GLU A 95 1.27 -0.02 -7.00
CA GLU A 95 0.25 0.98 -7.30
C GLU A 95 -0.56 1.28 -6.04
N VAL A 96 -0.66 2.56 -5.70
CA VAL A 96 -1.39 3.04 -4.53
C VAL A 96 -2.44 4.07 -4.92
N ARG A 97 -3.59 4.01 -4.23
CA ARG A 97 -4.60 5.07 -4.31
C ARG A 97 -4.02 6.35 -3.74
N ASN A 98 -4.07 7.42 -4.53
CA ASN A 98 -3.51 8.72 -4.20
C ASN A 98 -4.62 9.78 -4.22
N PRO A 99 -5.36 9.94 -3.12
CA PRO A 99 -6.37 10.99 -3.01
C PRO A 99 -5.71 12.37 -3.06
N ARG A 100 -6.46 13.36 -3.55
CA ARG A 100 -6.08 14.77 -3.41
C ARG A 100 -7.13 15.49 -2.58
N TRP A 101 -6.68 16.09 -1.48
CA TRP A 101 -7.53 16.83 -0.56
C TRP A 101 -7.47 18.31 -0.89
N MET A 102 -8.63 18.96 -0.95
CA MET A 102 -8.71 20.41 -1.01
C MET A 102 -8.14 21.01 0.28
N LEU A 103 -7.54 22.21 0.19
CA LEU A 103 -7.22 23.00 1.38
C LEU A 103 -8.51 23.29 2.17
N CYS A 104 -8.35 23.44 3.49
CA CYS A 104 -9.48 23.68 4.37
C CYS A 104 -10.06 25.09 4.13
N ARG A 105 -11.30 25.15 3.64
CA ARG A 105 -11.94 26.43 3.28
C ARG A 105 -12.22 27.33 4.49
N ASP A 106 -12.43 26.72 5.67
CA ASP A 106 -12.68 27.46 6.90
C ASP A 106 -11.41 28.11 7.45
N CYS A 107 -10.27 27.42 7.36
CA CYS A 107 -8.98 27.91 7.88
C CYS A 107 -8.20 28.76 6.86
N TYR A 108 -8.41 28.52 5.57
CA TYR A 108 -7.73 29.21 4.47
C TYR A 108 -8.76 29.78 3.48
N PRO A 109 -9.61 30.72 3.94
CA PRO A 109 -10.60 31.34 3.06
C PRO A 109 -9.90 32.06 1.91
N GLY A 110 -10.31 31.76 0.67
CA GLY A 110 -9.75 32.35 -0.55
C GLY A 110 -8.65 31.51 -1.23
N MET A 111 -8.12 30.46 -0.60
CA MET A 111 -7.22 29.52 -1.28
C MET A 111 -7.99 28.33 -1.85
N VAL A 112 -8.01 28.23 -3.19
CA VAL A 112 -8.60 27.09 -3.91
C VAL A 112 -7.49 26.24 -4.49
N ASP A 113 -6.90 25.40 -3.65
CA ASP A 113 -5.86 24.45 -4.07
C ASP A 113 -6.07 23.07 -3.41
N ALA A 114 -5.33 22.07 -3.88
CA ALA A 114 -5.33 20.73 -3.32
C ALA A 114 -3.94 20.13 -3.29
N PHE A 115 -3.72 19.26 -2.32
CA PHE A 115 -2.45 18.54 -2.14
C PHE A 115 -2.69 17.03 -2.19
N ALA A 116 -1.64 16.30 -2.57
CA ALA A 116 -1.60 14.85 -2.56
C ALA A 116 -0.79 14.40 -1.33
N PRO A 117 -1.41 13.80 -0.29
CA PRO A 117 -0.75 13.43 0.95
C PRO A 117 0.50 12.57 0.75
N LEU A 118 0.46 11.64 -0.22
CA LEU A 118 1.57 10.72 -0.47
C LEU A 118 2.84 11.41 -0.98
N ARG A 119 2.77 12.68 -1.42
CA ARG A 119 3.96 13.45 -1.76
C ARG A 119 4.76 13.86 -0.53
N GLU A 120 4.14 13.90 0.63
CA GLU A 120 4.79 14.25 1.90
C GLU A 120 5.65 13.08 2.43
N ILE A 121 5.17 11.84 2.30
CA ILE A 121 5.87 10.65 2.85
C ILE A 121 6.72 9.87 1.84
N CYS A 122 6.46 10.03 0.53
CA CYS A 122 7.23 9.35 -0.51
C CYS A 122 7.42 10.28 -1.73
N PRO A 123 8.11 11.43 -1.57
CA PRO A 123 8.23 12.46 -2.61
C PRO A 123 8.78 11.90 -3.93
N ASP A 124 9.81 11.06 -3.85
CA ASP A 124 10.55 10.54 -5.01
C ASP A 124 9.90 9.34 -5.68
N ARG A 125 8.73 8.92 -5.19
CA ARG A 125 8.00 7.73 -5.68
C ARG A 125 8.87 6.46 -5.58
N ALA A 126 9.74 6.42 -4.60
CA ALA A 126 10.60 5.31 -4.24
C ALA A 126 10.69 5.20 -2.72
N THR A 127 10.78 3.99 -2.19
CA THR A 127 11.10 3.76 -0.78
C THR A 127 12.58 4.04 -0.51
N SER A 128 12.96 4.16 0.76
CA SER A 128 14.32 4.55 1.18
C SER A 128 15.41 3.60 0.71
N GLU A 129 15.09 2.34 0.45
CA GLU A 129 16.06 1.31 0.05
C GLU A 129 16.50 1.45 -1.43
N LEU A 130 15.91 2.37 -2.19
CA LEU A 130 16.26 2.66 -3.59
C LEU A 130 17.02 3.99 -3.77
N MET A 131 17.37 4.67 -2.68
CA MET A 131 18.08 5.96 -2.67
C MET A 131 19.53 5.76 -2.20
#